data_AF-A0A1F6H1N1-F1
#
_entry.id   AF-A0A1F6H1N1-F1
#
_cell.length_a   1.000
_cell.length_b   1.000
_cell.length_c   1.000
_cell.angle_alpha   90.00
_cell.angle_beta   90.00
_cell.angle_gamma   90.00
#
_symmetry.space_group_name_H-M   'P 1'
#
loop_
_entity.id
_entity.type
_entity.pdbx_description
1 polymer ?
#
loop_
_entity_poly.entity_id
_entity_poly.type
_entity_poly.pdbx_seq_one_letter_code
_entity_poly.pdbx_strand_id
1 'polypeptide(L)'
;MMKHASDDESDNGNCRTKVRVRVPVKFEVDYVIEVNNPDDVDEIQEILLDTDASRWESDPQFYERLGDDWYYFVRNITKEHIEKVVS
;
A
#
# COMPACT_ATOMS: atom_id res chain seq x y z
N MET A 1 1.07 -13.67 -44.88
CA MET A 1 0.24 -14.35 -43.86
C MET A 1 1.08 -14.54 -42.63
N MET A 2 0.76 -13.84 -41.55
CA MET A 2 0.85 -14.32 -40.16
C MET A 2 0.20 -13.25 -39.29
N LYS A 3 -0.97 -13.60 -38.76
CA LYS A 3 -1.69 -12.85 -37.74
C LYS A 3 -0.94 -13.06 -36.43
N HIS A 4 -0.67 -12.01 -35.68
CA HIS A 4 -0.61 -12.10 -34.22
C HIS A 4 -1.66 -11.14 -33.70
N ALA A 5 -2.71 -11.76 -33.17
CA ALA A 5 -3.77 -11.12 -32.44
C ALA A 5 -3.46 -11.26 -30.95
N SER A 6 -4.02 -10.32 -30.20
CA SER A 6 -4.41 -10.43 -28.78
C SER A 6 -3.29 -10.29 -27.76
N ASP A 7 -3.34 -9.14 -27.08
CA ASP A 7 -3.50 -8.97 -25.62
C ASP A 7 -3.86 -7.48 -25.46
N ASP A 8 -5.11 -7.02 -25.61
CA ASP A 8 -6.20 -7.07 -24.62
C ASP A 8 -5.75 -7.23 -23.16
N GLU A 9 -4.96 -6.27 -22.66
CA GLU A 9 -5.09 -5.89 -21.25
C GLU A 9 -6.03 -4.69 -21.19
N SER A 10 -7.30 -5.04 -20.99
CA SER A 10 -8.36 -4.13 -20.57
C SER A 10 -7.83 -3.18 -19.49
N ASP A 11 -7.74 -1.88 -19.83
CA ASP A 11 -7.84 -0.79 -18.86
C ASP A 11 -9.27 -0.86 -18.30
N ASN A 12 -9.46 -1.86 -17.44
CA ASN A 12 -10.70 -2.09 -16.74
C ASN A 12 -10.72 -0.95 -15.72
N GLY A 13 -11.52 0.09 -16.01
CA GLY A 13 -11.61 1.36 -15.31
C GLY A 13 -11.79 1.23 -13.80
N ASN A 14 -10.71 0.90 -13.15
CA ASN A 14 -10.60 0.75 -11.72
C ASN A 14 -9.91 2.03 -11.27
N CYS A 15 -10.72 3.00 -10.87
CA CYS A 15 -10.25 4.29 -10.35
C CYS A 15 -9.46 4.03 -9.06
N ARG A 16 -8.21 3.60 -9.20
CA ARG A 16 -7.29 3.41 -8.09
C ARG A 16 -7.09 4.75 -7.42
N THR A 17 -7.44 4.79 -6.14
CA THR A 17 -7.28 5.97 -5.32
C THR A 17 -5.94 5.87 -4.63
N LYS A 18 -5.13 6.93 -4.73
CA LYS A 18 -3.90 7.03 -3.96
C LYS A 18 -4.24 7.41 -2.52
N VAL A 19 -3.74 6.61 -1.59
CA VAL A 19 -3.84 6.89 -0.15
C VAL A 19 -2.46 6.93 0.45
N ARG A 20 -2.26 7.88 1.37
CA ARG A 20 -1.13 7.88 2.27
C ARG A 20 -1.55 7.14 3.53
N VAL A 21 -0.75 6.17 3.94
CA VAL A 21 -1.00 5.36 5.13
C VAL A 21 0.15 5.56 6.10
N ARG A 22 -0.16 6.06 7.29
CA ARG A 22 0.79 6.22 8.38
C ARG A 22 0.77 5.00 9.27
N VAL A 23 1.83 4.20 9.24
CA VAL A 23 1.92 3.02 10.08
C VAL A 23 2.34 3.43 11.49
N PRO A 24 1.59 3.07 12.54
CA PRO A 24 1.81 3.52 13.92
C PRO A 24 2.98 2.77 14.59
N VAL A 25 4.16 2.87 13.99
CA VAL A 25 5.43 2.45 14.60
C VAL A 25 5.99 3.59 15.44
N LYS A 26 6.94 3.29 16.32
CA LYS A 26 7.59 4.27 17.23
C LYS A 26 8.16 5.52 16.54
N PHE A 27 8.35 5.47 15.23
CA PHE A 27 8.90 6.55 14.40
C PHE A 27 7.97 6.99 13.25
N GLU A 28 6.69 6.59 13.25
CA GLU A 28 5.65 6.93 12.25
C GLU A 28 6.14 6.88 10.79
N VAL A 29 5.97 5.74 10.11
CA VAL A 29 6.38 5.59 8.69
C VAL A 29 5.19 5.80 7.78
N ASP A 30 5.35 6.63 6.76
CA ASP A 30 4.32 6.90 5.75
C ASP A 30 4.58 6.08 4.47
N TYR A 31 3.49 5.51 3.93
CA TYR A 31 3.44 4.82 2.65
C TYR A 31 2.45 5.49 1.72
N VAL A 32 2.73 5.49 0.42
CA VAL A 32 1.74 5.84 -0.60
C VAL A 32 1.42 4.59 -1.40
N ILE A 33 0.17 4.13 -1.30
CA ILE A 33 -0.32 2.96 -2.01
C ILE A 33 -1.54 3.32 -2.86
N GLU A 34 -1.81 2.48 -3.85
CA GLU A 34 -2.99 2.58 -4.71
C GLU A 34 -4.00 1.51 -4.31
N VAL A 35 -5.22 1.93 -3.97
CA VAL A 35 -6.30 1.03 -3.52
C VAL A 35 -7.57 1.23 -4.33
N ASN A 36 -8.41 0.21 -4.38
CA ASN A 36 -9.71 0.28 -5.04
C ASN A 36 -10.70 1.09 -4.20
N ASN A 37 -10.69 0.87 -2.88
CA ASN A 37 -11.54 1.57 -1.93
C ASN A 37 -10.71 2.17 -0.78
N PRO A 38 -10.56 3.51 -0.70
CA PRO A 38 -9.79 4.15 0.36
C PRO A 38 -10.43 4.04 1.76
N ASP A 39 -11.67 3.57 1.84
CA ASP A 39 -12.38 3.32 3.10
C ASP A 39 -12.30 1.84 3.54
N ASP A 40 -11.70 0.97 2.73
CA ASP A 40 -11.47 -0.44 3.01
C ASP A 40 -10.10 -0.65 3.68
N VAL A 41 -10.14 -0.72 5.01
CA VAL A 41 -8.93 -0.88 5.82
C VAL A 41 -8.32 -2.26 5.61
N ASP A 42 -9.14 -3.29 5.36
CA ASP A 42 -8.65 -4.66 5.16
C ASP A 42 -7.83 -4.73 3.86
N GLU A 43 -8.33 -4.14 2.77
CA GLU A 43 -7.59 -4.02 1.50
C GLU A 43 -6.24 -3.30 1.70
N ILE A 44 -6.26 -2.17 2.43
CA ILE A 44 -5.05 -1.38 2.71
C ILE A 44 -4.03 -2.18 3.51
N GLN A 45 -4.48 -2.94 4.53
CA GLN A 45 -3.61 -3.78 5.33
C GLN A 45 -3.00 -4.91 4.49
N GLU A 46 -3.78 -5.57 3.64
CA GLU A 46 -3.28 -6.64 2.77
C GLU A 46 -2.22 -6.13 1.79
N ILE A 47 -2.45 -4.97 1.17
CA ILE A 47 -1.48 -4.35 0.26
C ILE A 47 -0.20 -3.99 1.01
N LEU A 48 -0.27 -3.46 2.25
CA LEU A 48 0.92 -3.14 3.05
C LEU A 48 1.69 -4.38 3.52
N LEU A 49 1.01 -5.51 3.75
CA LEU A 49 1.67 -6.78 4.07
C LEU A 49 2.40 -7.37 2.87
N ASP A 50 1.89 -7.16 1.66
CA ASP A 50 2.53 -7.59 0.40
C ASP A 50 3.57 -6.57 -0.11
N THR A 51 3.49 -5.32 0.34
CA THR A 51 4.42 -4.26 -0.07
C THR A 51 5.78 -4.49 0.57
N ASP A 52 6.80 -4.62 -0.27
CA ASP A 52 8.18 -4.73 0.17
C ASP A 52 8.60 -3.52 1.01
N ALA A 53 9.31 -3.79 2.11
CA ALA A 53 9.79 -2.79 3.06
C ALA A 53 10.73 -1.74 2.43
N SER A 54 11.20 -1.94 1.19
CA SER A 54 12.05 -1.00 0.45
C SER A 54 11.29 0.14 -0.23
N ARG A 55 9.96 0.07 -0.27
CA ARG A 55 9.10 1.03 -0.99
C ARG A 55 8.68 2.26 -0.19
N TRP A 56 9.32 2.54 0.94
CA TRP A 56 8.89 3.61 1.85
C TRP A 56 9.30 4.97 1.34
N GLU A 57 8.47 5.99 1.58
CA GLU A 57 8.81 7.37 1.20
C GLU A 57 9.96 7.95 2.04
N SER A 58 10.25 7.39 3.20
CA SER A 58 11.34 7.82 4.08
C SER A 58 12.10 6.62 4.58
N ASP A 59 13.40 6.58 4.29
CA ASP A 59 14.37 5.52 4.57
C ASP A 59 14.77 5.53 6.06
N PRO A 60 14.20 4.65 6.90
CA PRO A 60 14.61 4.55 8.27
C PRO A 60 15.56 3.35 8.34
N GLN A 61 16.62 3.46 9.14
CA GLN A 61 17.55 2.35 9.40
C GLN A 61 16.84 1.23 10.20
N PHE A 62 15.96 0.46 9.55
CA PHE A 62 14.76 -0.11 10.18
C PHE A 62 14.60 -1.63 10.03
N TYR A 63 15.25 -2.23 9.02
CA TYR A 63 15.06 -3.64 8.65
C TYR A 63 15.34 -4.66 9.77
N GLU A 64 16.22 -4.36 10.74
CA GLU A 64 16.64 -5.35 11.73
C GLU A 64 15.67 -5.56 12.90
N ARG A 65 14.71 -4.64 13.15
CA ARG A 65 13.82 -4.72 14.32
C ARG A 65 12.34 -4.90 14.03
N LEU A 66 11.93 -4.76 12.77
CA LEU A 66 10.51 -4.81 12.40
C LEU A 66 10.09 -6.03 11.62
N GLY A 67 10.99 -6.89 11.15
CA GLY A 67 10.57 -8.12 10.48
C GLY A 67 9.56 -8.95 11.30
N ASP A 68 9.76 -9.03 12.62
CA ASP A 68 8.87 -9.79 13.51
C ASP A 68 7.60 -9.02 13.91
N ASP A 69 7.67 -7.70 14.09
CA ASP A 69 6.56 -6.89 14.57
C ASP A 69 5.76 -6.20 13.43
N TRP A 70 6.23 -6.27 12.18
CA TRP A 70 5.61 -5.59 11.02
C TRP A 70 4.15 -5.97 10.85
N TYR A 71 3.87 -7.27 10.90
CA TYR A 71 2.50 -7.79 10.84
C TYR A 71 1.62 -7.17 11.93
N TYR A 72 2.14 -7.05 13.15
CA TYR A 72 1.42 -6.44 14.26
C TYR A 72 1.11 -4.96 13.96
N PHE A 73 2.08 -4.18 13.49
CA PHE A 73 1.84 -2.77 13.19
C PHE A 73 0.84 -2.54 12.06
N VAL A 74 0.94 -3.31 10.97
CA VAL A 74 -0.02 -3.20 9.86
C VAL A 74 -1.44 -3.57 10.32
N ARG A 75 -1.59 -4.63 11.11
CA ARG A 75 -2.91 -5.03 11.65
C ARG A 75 -3.53 -4.03 12.62
N ASN A 76 -2.75 -3.11 13.18
CA ASN A 76 -3.25 -2.04 14.04
C ASN A 76 -3.57 -0.73 13.29
N ILE A 77 -3.42 -0.70 11.97
CA ILE A 77 -3.84 0.44 11.14
C ILE A 77 -5.36 0.56 11.18
N THR A 78 -5.83 1.78 11.43
CA THR A 78 -7.24 2.16 11.43
C THR A 78 -7.47 3.32 10.45
N LYS A 79 -8.74 3.70 10.22
CA LYS A 79 -9.10 4.82 9.32
C LYS A 79 -8.42 6.15 9.67
N GLU A 80 -8.06 6.38 10.93
CA GLU A 80 -7.38 7.60 11.38
C GLU A 80 -5.95 7.70 10.83
N HIS A 81 -5.38 6.58 10.41
CA HIS A 81 -4.03 6.47 9.85
C HIS A 81 -4.01 6.62 8.32
N ILE A 82 -5.17 6.79 7.68
CA ILE A 82 -5.32 6.78 6.22
C ILE A 82 -5.76 8.15 5.75
N GLU A 83 -4.97 8.75 4.87
CA GLU A 83 -5.23 10.05 4.26
C GLU A 83 -5.38 9.89 2.74
N LYS A 84 -6.51 10.35 2.17
CA LYS A 84 -6.71 10.33 0.72
C LYS A 84 -5.79 11.38 0.07
N VAL A 85 -4.94 10.95 -0.85
CA VAL A 85 -4.07 11.85 -1.61
C VAL A 85 -4.87 12.36 -2.79
N VAL A 86 -5.44 13.55 -2.66
CA VAL A 86 -6.12 14.25 -3.77
C VAL A 86 -5.03 14.83 -4.67
N SER A 87 -4.94 14.33 -5.90
CA SER A 87 -4.08 14.91 -6.95
C SER A 87 -4.78 16.06 -7.67
#